data_AF-A0A2V5W7S7-F1
#
_entry.id   AF-A0A2V5W7S7-F1
#
_cell.length_a   1.000
_cell.length_b   1.000
_cell.length_c   1.000
_cell.angle_alpha   90.00
_cell.angle_beta   90.00
_cell.angle_gamma   90.00
#
_symmetry.space_group_name_H-M   'P 1'
#
loop_
_entity.id
_entity.type
_entity.pdbx_description
1 polymer ?
#
loop_
_entity_poly.entity_id
_entity_poly.type
_entity_poly.pdbx_seq_one_letter_code
_entity_poly.pdbx_strand_id
1 'polypeptide(L)' 'EAKEIQKTYAERHINRNARDDVFVVADFDGKAVSQLGISPISSEFAVFIFDGKGRLVRRWTDVPTSEMLVQALKEAR' A
#
# COMPACT_ATOMS: atom_id res chain seq x y z
N GLU A 1 -5.12 -13.38 -4.46
CA GLU A 1 -4.17 -12.27 -4.31
C GLU A 1 -2.75 -12.73 -3.97
N ALA A 2 -2.45 -13.22 -2.77
CA ALA A 2 -1.07 -13.62 -2.41
C ALA A 2 -0.43 -14.68 -3.33
N LYS A 3 -1.23 -15.60 -3.91
CA LYS A 3 -0.74 -16.58 -4.92
C LYS A 3 -0.26 -15.91 -6.22
N GLU A 4 -0.98 -14.89 -6.69
CA GLU A 4 -0.61 -14.14 -7.90
C GLU A 4 0.64 -13.30 -7.66
N ILE A 5 0.75 -12.67 -6.49
CA ILE A 5 1.96 -11.92 -6.12
C ILE A 5 3.17 -12.86 -6.02
N GLN A 6 2.99 -14.06 -5.47
CA GLN A 6 4.06 -15.05 -5.38
C GLN A 6 4.59 -15.49 -6.76
N LYS A 7 3.71 -15.56 -7.77
CA LYS A 7 4.12 -15.83 -9.17
C LYS A 7 5.03 -14.74 -9.69
N THR A 8 4.67 -13.48 -9.48
CA THR A 8 5.53 -12.33 -9.85
C THR A 8 6.87 -12.33 -9.10
N TYR A 9 6.89 -12.75 -7.83
CA TYR A 9 8.14 -12.88 -7.07
C TYR A 9 9.07 -13.93 -7.69
N ALA A 10 8.51 -15.08 -8.08
CA ALA A 10 9.27 -16.14 -8.74
C ALA A 10 9.84 -15.68 -10.09
N GLU A 11 9.04 -14.99 -10.91
CA GLU A 11 9.47 -14.38 -12.18
C GLU A 11 10.59 -13.36 -12.00
N ARG A 12 10.63 -12.68 -10.84
CA ARG A 12 11.66 -11.69 -10.48
C ARG A 12 12.81 -12.27 -9.64
N HIS A 13 12.86 -13.58 -9.43
CA HIS A 13 13.86 -14.27 -8.61
C HIS A 13 13.96 -13.73 -7.16
N ILE A 14 12.84 -13.29 -6.59
CA ILE A 14 12.74 -12.86 -5.20
C ILE A 14 12.51 -14.10 -4.34
N ASN A 15 13.55 -14.55 -3.63
CA ASN A 15 13.50 -15.74 -2.77
C ASN A 15 12.91 -15.42 -1.39
N ARG A 16 11.65 -14.99 -1.36
CA ARG A 16 10.87 -14.70 -0.14
C ARG A 16 9.40 -15.04 -0.34
N ASN A 17 8.72 -15.35 0.75
CA ASN A 17 7.27 -15.54 0.75
C ASN A 17 6.57 -14.18 0.68
N ALA A 18 5.81 -13.94 -0.39
CA ALA A 18 5.10 -12.67 -0.60
C ALA A 18 4.08 -12.34 0.50
N ARG A 19 3.58 -13.36 1.23
CA ARG A 19 2.69 -13.13 2.38
C ARG A 19 3.36 -12.36 3.51
N ASP A 20 4.68 -12.44 3.63
CA ASP A 20 5.42 -11.76 4.69
C ASP A 20 5.61 -10.26 4.39
N ASP A 21 5.25 -9.82 3.18
CA ASP A 21 5.32 -8.44 2.73
C ASP A 21 3.93 -7.79 2.58
N VAL A 22 2.85 -8.55 2.80
CA VAL A 22 1.47 -8.06 2.70
C VAL A 22 0.76 -8.26 4.03
N PHE A 23 0.39 -7.15 4.66
CA PHE A 23 -0.33 -7.14 5.92
C PHE A 23 -1.77 -6.68 5.67
N VAL A 24 -2.73 -7.46 6.15
CA VAL A 24 -4.16 -7.12 6.08
C VAL A 24 -4.70 -7.05 7.49
N VAL A 25 -5.28 -5.91 7.85
CA VAL A 25 -5.85 -5.67 9.17
C VAL A 25 -7.24 -5.09 8.98
N ALA A 26 -8.22 -5.63 9.69
CA ALA A 26 -9.55 -5.06 9.76
C ALA A 26 -9.58 -3.92 10.78
N ASP A 27 -9.97 -2.71 10.34
CA ASP A 27 -10.11 -1.54 11.21
C ASP A 27 -11.56 -1.42 11.71
N PHE A 28 -11.92 -2.25 12.69
CA PHE A 28 -13.32 -2.36 13.15
C PHE A 28 -13.87 -1.10 13.83
N ASP A 29 -13.01 -0.32 14.51
CA ASP A 29 -13.42 0.91 15.19
C ASP A 29 -13.12 2.18 14.37
N GLY A 30 -12.53 2.01 13.18
CA GLY A 30 -12.26 3.08 12.23
C GLY A 30 -11.18 4.07 12.68
N LYS A 31 -10.46 3.80 13.78
CA LYS A 31 -9.47 4.75 14.31
C LYS A 31 -8.26 4.85 13.40
N ALA A 32 -7.83 3.76 12.78
CA ALA A 32 -6.65 3.78 11.92
C ALA A 32 -6.93 4.59 10.65
N VAL A 33 -8.06 4.35 9.98
CA VAL A 33 -8.45 5.11 8.77
C VAL A 33 -8.75 6.59 9.09
N SER A 34 -9.29 6.90 10.27
CA SER A 34 -9.50 8.29 10.72
C SER A 34 -8.19 9.06 10.83
N GLN A 35 -7.12 8.43 11.33
CA GLN A 35 -5.79 9.06 11.39
C GLN A 35 -5.20 9.35 10.00
N LEU A 36 -5.65 8.63 8.98
CA LEU A 36 -5.30 8.86 7.58
C LEU A 36 -6.24 9.87 6.88
N GLY A 37 -7.16 10.48 7.62
CA GLY A 37 -8.11 11.46 7.11
C GLY A 37 -9.22 10.86 6.25
N ILE A 38 -9.53 9.57 6.44
CA ILE A 38 -10.65 8.88 5.81
C ILE A 38 -11.77 8.74 6.85
N SER A 39 -12.99 9.05 6.43
CA SER A 39 -14.16 8.85 7.30
C SER A 39 -14.42 7.35 7.50
N PRO A 40 -14.55 6.86 8.76
CA PRO A 40 -14.82 5.44 9.06
C PRO A 40 -16.08 4.86 8.43
N ILE A 41 -17.04 5.73 8.13
CA ILE A 41 -18.32 5.34 7.52
C ILE A 41 -18.30 5.46 5.99
N SER A 42 -17.17 5.84 5.40
CA SER A 42 -17.04 5.95 3.94
C SER A 42 -16.66 4.62 3.31
N SER A 43 -17.09 4.41 2.07
CA SER A 43 -16.59 3.36 1.19
C SER A 43 -15.39 3.85 0.36
N GLU A 44 -14.64 4.84 0.87
CA GLU A 44 -13.52 5.43 0.14
C GLU A 44 -12.37 4.42 -0.01
N PHE A 45 -11.83 4.34 -1.22
CA PHE A 45 -10.57 3.66 -1.49
C PHE A 45 -9.46 4.70 -1.55
N ALA A 46 -8.33 4.40 -0.91
CA ALA A 46 -7.15 5.24 -1.03
C ALA A 46 -5.85 4.43 -0.94
N VAL A 47 -4.83 4.91 -1.65
CA VAL A 47 -3.47 4.38 -1.60
C VAL A 47 -2.58 5.44 -0.97
N PHE A 48 -1.82 5.07 0.04
CA PHE A 48 -0.86 5.93 0.74
C PHE A 48 0.55 5.38 0.57
N ILE A 49 1.51 6.27 0.31
CA ILE A 49 2.94 5.94 0.28
C ILE A 49 3.65 6.75 1.35
N PHE A 50 4.38 6.07 2.21
CA PHE A 50 5.20 6.66 3.27
C PHE A 50 6.67 6.43 2.98
N ASP A 51 7.52 7.35 3.44
CA ASP A 51 8.98 7.15 3.43
C ASP A 51 9.45 6.26 4.60
N GLY A 52 10.75 5.94 4.62
CA GLY A 52 11.35 5.14 5.70
C GLY A 52 11.31 5.77 7.10
N LYS A 53 10.86 7.03 7.22
CA LYS A 53 10.65 7.73 8.50
C LYS A 53 9.16 7.82 8.87
N GLY A 54 8.27 7.22 8.08
CA GLY A 54 6.83 7.25 8.30
C GLY A 54 6.16 8.56 7.88
N ARG A 55 6.81 9.41 7.07
CA ARG A 55 6.20 10.64 6.55
C ARG A 55 5.40 10.32 5.29
N LEU A 56 4.19 10.86 5.18
CA LEU A 56 3.35 10.70 3.99
C LEU A 56 3.99 11.42 2.79
N VAL A 57 4.23 10.69 1.71
CA VAL A 57 4.83 11.19 0.47
C VAL A 57 3.75 11.46 -0.57
N ARG A 58 2.82 10.52 -0.77
CA ARG A 58 1.71 10.63 -1.73
C ARG A 58 0.45 9.91 -1.23
N ARG A 59 -0.70 10.42 -1.68
CA ARG A 59 -2.04 9.82 -1.53
C ARG A 59 -2.74 9.84 -2.88
N TRP A 60 -3.46 8.77 -3.19
CA TRP A 60 -4.42 8.70 -4.29
C TRP A 60 -5.76 8.17 -3.79
N THR A 61 -6.84 8.53 -4.50
CA THR A 61 -8.21 8.04 -4.26
C THR A 61 -8.59 6.90 -5.20
N ASP A 62 -7.65 6.44 -6.02
CA ASP A 62 -7.79 5.31 -6.95
C ASP A 62 -6.41 4.66 -7.16
N VAL A 63 -6.38 3.52 -7.85
CA VAL A 63 -5.17 2.75 -8.13
C VAL A 63 -4.22 3.59 -9.01
N PRO A 64 -3.01 3.94 -8.53
CA PRO A 64 -2.05 4.70 -9.33
C PRO A 64 -1.53 3.85 -10.49
N THR A 65 -1.14 4.50 -11.59
CA THR A 65 -0.40 3.80 -12.65
C THR A 65 0.99 3.38 -12.16
N SER A 66 1.59 2.42 -12.87
CA SER A 66 2.96 1.97 -12.59
C SER A 66 3.96 3.12 -12.58
N GLU A 67 3.83 4.08 -13.50
CA GLU A 67 4.71 5.25 -13.62
C GLU A 67 4.55 6.19 -12.43
N MET A 68 3.30 6.46 -12.02
CA MET A 68 3.00 7.29 -10.85
C MET A 68 3.56 6.67 -9.57
N LEU A 69 3.40 5.36 -9.41
CA LEU A 69 3.94 4.62 -8.27
C LEU A 69 5.47 4.65 -8.26
N VAL A 70 6.12 4.38 -9.38
CA VAL A 70 7.59 4.44 -9.50
C VAL A 70 8.12 5.83 -9.13
N GLN A 71 7.44 6.90 -9.56
CA GLN A 71 7.83 8.25 -9.21
C GLN A 71 7.71 8.51 -7.71
N ALA A 72 6.60 8.13 -7.08
CA ALA A 72 6.43 8.28 -5.64
C ALA A 72 7.45 7.48 -4.83
N LEU A 73 7.82 6.28 -5.29
CA LEU A 73 8.85 5.46 -4.64
C LEU A 73 10.26 6.09 -4.73
N LYS A 74 10.54 6.87 -5.77
CA LYS A 74 11.79 7.64 -5.85
C LYS A 74 11.83 8.79 -4.86
N GLU A 75 10.68 9.42 -4.60
CA GLU A 75 10.54 10.51 -3.63
C GLU A 75 10.53 10.02 -2.17
N ALA A 76 10.15 8.77 -1.95
CA ALA A 76 10.10 8.13 -0.64
C ALA A 76 11.45 7.56 -0.16
N ARG A 77 12.48 7.58 -1.01
CA ARG A 77 13.86 7.15 -0.68
C ARG A 77 14.67 8.30 -0.11
#